data_AF-A0A7Y4SS35-F1
#
_entry.id   AF-A0A7Y4SS35-F1
#
_cell.length_a   1.000
_cell.length_b   1.000
_cell.length_c   1.000
_cell.angle_alpha   90.00
_cell.angle_beta   90.00
_cell.angle_gamma   90.00
#
_symmetry.space_group_name_H-M   'P 1'
#
loop_
_entity.id
_entity.type
_entity.pdbx_description
1 polymer ?
#
loop_
_entity_poly.entity_id
_entity_poly.type
_entity_poly.pdbx_seq_one_letter_code
_entity_poly.pdbx_strand_id
1 'polypeptide(L)'
;MDPQSNCPNCGAPRQRDANTGAFACRHCGTLEEQPVLVRDLEVGLESSQLCPLCIAPLSHVQLDGYPFLLCGRCQGTLIATQIFMFVVEAARAREERSSVTLPRRQHPGDRTLTCPMCSRQMLSHIYGGPGNLVIDTCERCRVNWLDPGELRRIARAPQGRVWIPPPPLRTPDPGDESEDEDS
;
A
#
# COMPACT_ATOMS: atom_id res chain seq x y z
N MET A 1 6.05 16.94 -2.13
CA MET A 1 4.62 17.30 -2.06
C MET A 1 3.84 16.11 -2.57
N ASP A 2 3.07 15.45 -1.71
CA ASP A 2 2.46 14.15 -2.01
C ASP A 2 1.05 14.34 -2.61
N PRO A 3 0.82 14.01 -3.90
CA PRO A 3 -0.46 14.25 -4.58
C PRO A 3 -1.63 13.42 -4.02
N GLN A 4 -1.43 12.57 -3.00
CA GLN A 4 -2.50 11.88 -2.28
C GLN A 4 -3.15 12.72 -1.17
N SER A 5 -2.59 13.90 -0.83
CA SER A 5 -3.15 14.78 0.20
C SER A 5 -4.16 15.82 -0.31
N ASN A 6 -4.32 16.01 -1.61
CA ASN A 6 -5.20 17.07 -2.14
C ASN A 6 -6.66 16.64 -2.29
N CYS A 7 -7.57 17.58 -2.08
CA CYS A 7 -9.01 17.37 -2.17
C CYS A 7 -9.43 17.19 -3.63
N PRO A 8 -10.15 16.12 -4.00
CA PRO A 8 -10.58 15.92 -5.38
C PRO A 8 -11.61 16.96 -5.86
N ASN A 9 -12.26 17.67 -4.93
CA ASN A 9 -13.27 18.69 -5.24
C ASN A 9 -12.67 20.08 -5.49
N CYS A 10 -11.63 20.48 -4.75
CA CYS A 10 -11.09 21.86 -4.82
C CYS A 10 -9.57 21.95 -4.93
N GLY A 11 -8.84 20.82 -4.91
CA GLY A 11 -7.38 20.79 -4.97
C GLY A 11 -6.66 21.19 -3.68
N ALA A 12 -7.36 21.70 -2.66
CA ALA A 12 -6.75 22.10 -1.39
C ALA A 12 -6.22 20.90 -0.58
N PRO A 13 -5.18 21.07 0.26
CA PRO A 13 -4.73 20.02 1.15
C PRO A 13 -5.85 19.56 2.09
N ARG A 14 -6.12 18.27 2.12
CA ARG A 14 -7.05 17.64 3.06
C ARG A 14 -6.36 17.43 4.39
N GLN A 15 -7.10 17.63 5.47
CA GLN A 15 -6.64 17.34 6.81
C GLN A 15 -7.34 16.12 7.35
N ARG A 16 -6.58 15.23 7.96
CA ARG A 16 -7.13 14.07 8.62
C ARG A 16 -7.60 14.46 10.01
N ASP A 17 -8.84 14.12 10.32
CA ASP A 17 -9.37 14.25 11.66
C ASP A 17 -8.70 13.19 12.56
N ALA A 18 -8.14 13.63 13.68
CA ALA A 18 -7.35 12.77 14.57
C ALA A 18 -8.21 11.77 15.35
N ASN A 19 -9.50 12.07 15.53
CA ASN A 19 -10.41 11.29 16.36
C ASN A 19 -11.18 10.25 15.55
N THR A 20 -11.50 10.58 14.31
CA THR A 20 -12.28 9.72 13.41
C THR A 20 -11.42 9.11 12.30
N GLY A 21 -10.28 9.70 11.96
CA GLY A 21 -9.48 9.28 10.82
C GLY A 21 -10.08 9.64 9.45
N ALA A 22 -11.20 10.38 9.42
CA ALA A 22 -11.77 10.87 8.17
C ALA A 22 -10.89 11.96 7.54
N PHE A 23 -10.80 11.99 6.21
CA PHE A 23 -10.17 13.10 5.50
C PHE A 23 -11.22 14.17 5.23
N ALA A 24 -11.04 15.32 5.87
CA ALA A 24 -11.87 16.49 5.69
C ALA A 24 -11.10 17.59 4.95
N CYS A 25 -11.72 18.16 3.93
CA CYS A 25 -11.24 19.39 3.33
C CYS A 25 -11.75 20.58 4.15
N ARG A 26 -10.86 21.27 4.88
CA ARG A 26 -11.23 22.48 5.65
C ARG A 26 -11.55 23.71 4.77
N HIS A 27 -11.26 23.63 3.48
CA HIS A 27 -11.51 24.72 2.53
C HIS A 27 -12.93 24.70 1.96
N CYS A 28 -13.37 23.55 1.43
CA CYS A 28 -14.70 23.43 0.80
C CYS A 28 -15.68 22.55 1.59
N GLY A 29 -15.26 21.98 2.72
CA GLY A 29 -16.10 21.14 3.57
C GLY A 29 -16.32 19.71 3.04
N THR A 30 -15.67 19.29 1.95
CA THR A 30 -15.78 17.91 1.46
C THR A 30 -15.29 16.92 2.53
N LEU A 31 -16.21 16.07 2.98
CA LEU A 31 -15.93 14.90 3.81
C LEU A 31 -15.83 13.70 2.88
N GLU A 32 -14.66 13.09 2.77
CA GLU A 32 -14.60 11.74 2.21
C GLU A 32 -14.99 10.76 3.32
N GLU A 33 -16.14 10.12 3.16
CA GLU A 33 -16.49 8.98 3.99
C GLU A 33 -15.36 7.96 3.95
N GLN A 34 -15.03 7.42 5.12
CA GLN A 34 -14.01 6.38 5.19
C GLN A 34 -14.40 5.22 4.26
N PRO A 35 -13.41 4.61 3.58
CA PRO A 35 -13.71 3.46 2.74
C PRO A 35 -14.47 2.38 3.52
N VAL A 36 -15.40 1.69 2.86
CA VAL A 36 -16.22 0.61 3.46
C VAL A 36 -15.35 -0.37 4.22
N LEU A 37 -14.22 -0.76 3.61
CA LEU A 37 -13.23 -1.62 4.24
C LEU A 37 -12.76 -1.16 5.62
N VAL A 38 -12.58 0.15 5.85
CA VAL A 38 -12.11 0.70 7.13
C VAL A 38 -13.26 0.82 8.13
N ARG A 39 -14.47 1.13 7.66
CA ARG A 39 -15.67 1.28 8.51
C ARG A 39 -16.05 -0.03 9.19
N ASP A 40 -15.86 -1.16 8.52
CA ASP A 40 -16.32 -2.46 8.99
C ASP A 40 -15.23 -3.25 9.76
N LEU A 41 -14.12 -2.61 10.13
CA LEU A 41 -13.07 -3.25 10.94
C LEU A 41 -13.48 -3.32 12.40
N GLU A 42 -13.29 -4.49 13.00
CA GLU A 42 -13.37 -4.63 14.46
C GLU A 42 -12.07 -4.13 15.07
N VAL A 43 -12.13 -3.01 15.79
CA VAL A 43 -10.95 -2.35 16.37
C VAL A 43 -10.68 -2.89 17.78
N GLY A 44 -9.47 -3.43 17.97
CA GLY A 44 -8.92 -3.84 19.24
C GLY A 44 -8.00 -2.79 19.87
N LEU A 45 -7.18 -3.22 20.83
CA LEU A 45 -6.26 -2.36 21.57
C LEU A 45 -5.07 -1.89 20.73
N GLU A 46 -4.41 -0.83 21.18
CA GLU A 46 -3.11 -0.41 20.64
C GLU A 46 -2.04 -1.49 20.90
N SER A 47 -1.20 -1.73 19.90
CA SER A 47 -0.02 -2.57 19.98
C SER A 47 1.20 -1.75 20.35
N SER A 48 2.27 -2.42 20.79
CA SER A 48 3.58 -1.80 21.00
C SER A 48 4.33 -1.47 19.69
N GLN A 49 3.75 -1.79 18.53
CA GLN A 49 4.38 -1.63 17.23
C GLN A 49 4.08 -0.23 16.69
N LEU A 50 5.08 0.43 16.12
CA LEU A 50 4.95 1.77 15.56
C LEU A 50 4.81 1.73 14.04
N CYS A 51 4.01 2.64 13.50
CA CYS A 51 3.87 2.80 12.05
C CYS A 51 5.21 3.21 11.42
N PRO A 52 5.71 2.48 10.39
CA PRO A 52 6.99 2.79 9.75
C PRO A 52 6.98 4.12 8.96
N LEU A 53 5.80 4.68 8.67
CA LEU A 53 5.68 5.96 7.95
C LEU A 53 5.58 7.18 8.85
N CYS A 54 4.82 7.07 9.95
CA CYS A 54 4.42 8.23 10.74
C CYS A 54 4.60 8.04 12.25
N ILE A 55 5.24 6.94 12.65
CA ILE A 55 5.62 6.56 14.02
C ILE A 55 4.49 6.49 15.05
N ALA A 56 3.23 6.65 14.63
CA ALA A 56 2.08 6.46 15.50
C ALA A 56 1.92 4.98 15.90
N PRO A 57 1.40 4.67 17.10
CA PRO A 57 1.06 3.30 17.49
C PRO A 57 0.12 2.65 16.47
N LEU A 58 0.35 1.38 16.20
CA LEU A 58 -0.56 0.56 15.40
C LEU A 58 -1.60 -0.09 16.32
N SER A 59 -2.85 -0.17 15.86
CA SER A 59 -3.94 -0.83 16.59
C SER A 59 -4.21 -2.22 16.03
N HIS A 60 -4.51 -3.19 16.90
CA HIS A 60 -5.04 -4.48 16.48
C HIS A 60 -6.40 -4.28 15.82
N VAL A 61 -6.63 -4.90 14.68
CA VAL A 61 -7.93 -4.91 14.00
C VAL A 61 -8.23 -6.30 13.46
N GLN A 62 -9.51 -6.59 13.20
CA GLN A 62 -9.94 -7.79 12.50
C GLN A 62 -10.85 -7.47 11.32
N LEU A 63 -10.72 -8.27 10.26
CA LEU A 63 -11.58 -8.27 9.09
C LEU A 63 -12.06 -9.69 8.84
N ASP A 64 -13.36 -9.95 8.98
CA ASP A 64 -13.94 -11.31 8.95
C ASP A 64 -13.17 -12.31 9.84
N GLY A 65 -12.76 -11.87 11.04
CA GLY A 65 -11.99 -12.67 11.99
C GLY A 65 -10.49 -12.82 11.68
N TYR A 66 -9.99 -12.26 10.56
CA TYR A 66 -8.56 -12.27 10.25
C TYR A 66 -7.85 -11.08 10.90
N PRO A 67 -6.88 -11.30 11.82
CA PRO A 67 -6.27 -10.24 12.60
C PRO A 67 -5.09 -9.58 11.89
N PHE A 68 -4.97 -8.26 11.94
CA PHE A 68 -3.80 -7.52 11.46
C PHE A 68 -3.64 -6.20 12.23
N LEU A 69 -2.58 -5.43 11.95
CA LEU A 69 -2.40 -4.12 12.57
C LEU A 69 -2.74 -3.01 11.57
N LEU A 70 -3.42 -1.97 12.04
CA LEU A 70 -3.78 -0.77 11.28
C LEU A 70 -3.19 0.46 11.95
N CYS A 71 -2.61 1.36 11.16
CA CYS A 71 -2.26 2.68 11.66
C CYS A 71 -3.51 3.58 11.70
N GLY A 72 -3.95 3.94 12.91
CA GLY A 72 -5.06 4.89 13.10
C GLY A 72 -4.79 6.28 12.55
N ARG A 73 -3.53 6.65 12.23
CA ARG A 73 -3.13 7.96 11.69
C ARG A 73 -3.02 8.00 10.16
N CYS A 74 -2.40 7.01 9.53
CA CYS A 74 -2.21 7.03 8.06
C CYS A 74 -3.06 5.98 7.33
N GLN A 75 -3.61 4.98 8.01
CA GLN A 75 -4.31 3.80 7.43
C GLN A 75 -3.42 2.79 6.70
N GLY A 76 -2.10 2.87 6.85
CA GLY A 76 -1.23 1.76 6.46
C GLY A 76 -1.48 0.53 7.32
N THR A 77 -1.31 -0.66 6.75
CA THR A 77 -1.58 -1.94 7.41
C THR A 77 -0.35 -2.82 7.46
N LEU A 78 -0.19 -3.54 8.58
CA LEU A 78 0.81 -4.57 8.75
C LEU A 78 0.11 -5.93 8.86
N ILE A 79 0.29 -6.79 7.87
CA ILE A 79 -0.42 -8.06 7.73
C ILE A 79 0.60 -9.20 7.71
N ALA A 80 0.38 -10.24 8.51
CA ALA A 80 1.24 -11.42 8.45
C ALA A 80 1.10 -12.13 7.10
N THR A 81 2.22 -12.49 6.47
CA THR A 81 2.26 -13.10 5.13
C THR A 81 1.37 -14.34 5.04
N GLN A 82 1.27 -15.13 6.12
CA GLN A 82 0.47 -16.36 6.18
C GLN A 82 -1.05 -16.14 6.09
N ILE A 83 -1.55 -14.97 6.49
CA ILE A 83 -2.98 -14.63 6.39
C ILE A 83 -3.29 -13.60 5.30
N PHE A 84 -2.26 -13.12 4.61
CA PHE A 84 -2.36 -11.99 3.70
C PHE A 84 -3.45 -12.19 2.64
N MET A 85 -3.50 -13.38 2.03
CA MET A 85 -4.52 -13.70 1.03
C MET A 85 -5.92 -13.76 1.62
N PHE A 86 -6.09 -14.24 2.85
CA PHE A 86 -7.42 -14.26 3.49
C PHE A 86 -7.93 -12.85 3.78
N VAL A 87 -7.06 -11.95 4.24
CA VAL A 87 -7.40 -10.54 4.44
C VAL A 87 -7.74 -9.87 3.10
N VAL A 88 -7.01 -10.19 2.03
CA VAL A 88 -7.33 -9.69 0.69
C VAL A 88 -8.70 -10.17 0.22
N GLU A 89 -9.03 -11.45 0.36
CA GLU A 89 -10.33 -11.99 -0.06
C GLU A 89 -11.48 -11.45 0.79
N ALA A 90 -11.30 -11.32 2.10
CA ALA A 90 -12.27 -10.66 2.98
C ALA A 90 -12.50 -9.19 2.57
N ALA A 91 -11.43 -8.47 2.23
CA ALA A 91 -11.53 -7.09 1.75
C ALA A 91 -12.28 -6.99 0.41
N ARG A 92 -12.08 -7.96 -0.48
CA ARG A 92 -12.81 -8.05 -1.77
C ARG A 92 -14.30 -8.26 -1.59
N ALA A 93 -14.70 -9.07 -0.61
CA ALA A 93 -16.11 -9.34 -0.34
C ALA A 93 -16.88 -8.08 0.09
N ARG A 94 -16.18 -7.06 0.61
CA ARG A 94 -16.77 -5.82 1.13
C ARG A 94 -16.62 -4.61 0.21
N GLU A 95 -15.82 -4.69 -0.84
CA GLU A 95 -15.56 -3.56 -1.74
C GLU A 95 -16.17 -3.80 -3.13
N GLU A 96 -16.79 -2.76 -3.68
CA GLU A 96 -17.29 -2.81 -5.05
C GLU A 96 -16.11 -2.85 -6.04
N ARG A 97 -16.12 -3.89 -6.86
CA ARG A 97 -15.10 -4.12 -7.89
C ARG A 97 -15.05 -2.94 -8.86
N SER A 98 -13.84 -2.49 -9.16
CA SER A 98 -13.61 -1.56 -10.25
C SER A 98 -13.31 -2.31 -11.54
N SER A 99 -13.79 -1.79 -12.66
CA SER A 99 -13.37 -2.24 -14.00
C SER A 99 -12.03 -1.63 -14.44
N VAL A 100 -11.48 -0.70 -13.65
CA VAL A 100 -10.29 0.08 -14.03
C VAL A 100 -9.08 -0.39 -13.24
N THR A 101 -7.98 -0.62 -13.95
CA THR A 101 -6.67 -0.81 -13.33
C THR A 101 -5.98 0.53 -13.22
N LEU A 102 -5.62 0.92 -11.99
CA LEU A 102 -4.90 2.17 -11.76
C LEU A 102 -3.40 1.99 -12.08
N PRO A 103 -2.71 3.03 -12.58
CA PRO A 103 -1.26 3.00 -12.76
C PRO A 103 -0.55 2.91 -11.40
N ARG A 104 0.58 2.20 -11.35
CA ARG A 104 1.50 2.24 -10.19
C ARG A 104 1.99 3.67 -10.01
N ARG A 105 1.98 4.16 -8.76
CA ARG A 105 2.59 5.46 -8.42
C ARG A 105 4.02 5.33 -7.90
N GLN A 106 4.38 4.15 -7.41
CA GLN A 106 5.66 3.85 -6.79
C GLN A 106 6.38 2.74 -7.59
N HIS A 107 7.71 2.78 -7.59
CA HIS A 107 8.59 1.71 -8.03
C HIS A 107 9.29 1.07 -6.82
N PRO A 108 9.66 -0.23 -6.92
CA PRO A 108 10.47 -0.86 -5.90
C PRO A 108 11.74 -0.06 -5.61
N GLY A 109 11.99 0.23 -4.34
CA GLY A 109 13.19 0.97 -3.91
C GLY A 109 13.07 2.50 -3.91
N ASP A 110 11.94 3.08 -4.33
CA ASP A 110 11.67 4.53 -4.19
C ASP A 110 11.82 5.02 -2.74
N ARG A 111 11.63 4.12 -1.78
CA ARG A 111 11.92 4.33 -0.37
C ARG A 111 12.36 3.04 0.29
N THR A 112 12.90 3.17 1.49
CA THR A 112 13.22 2.05 2.38
C THR A 112 12.41 2.15 3.65
N LEU A 113 11.68 1.08 4.01
CA LEU A 113 11.01 0.97 5.30
C LEU A 113 11.75 0.05 6.27
N THR A 114 11.62 0.38 7.55
CA THR A 114 12.10 -0.44 8.66
C THR A 114 10.94 -1.25 9.24
N CYS A 115 11.13 -2.56 9.37
CA CYS A 115 10.11 -3.45 9.90
C CYS A 115 9.80 -3.09 11.36
N PRO A 116 8.53 -2.81 11.71
CA PRO A 116 8.18 -2.44 13.07
C PRO A 116 8.43 -3.56 14.09
N MET A 117 8.37 -4.82 13.64
CA MET A 117 8.55 -6.00 14.50
C MET A 117 10.01 -6.30 14.88
N CYS A 118 10.98 -5.96 14.02
CA CYS A 118 12.38 -6.36 14.24
C CYS A 118 13.43 -5.32 13.86
N SER A 119 13.01 -4.12 13.47
CA SER A 119 13.87 -3.00 13.08
C SER A 119 14.82 -3.27 11.90
N ARG A 120 14.60 -4.34 11.12
CA ARG A 120 15.37 -4.60 9.88
C ARG A 120 14.72 -3.95 8.66
N GLN A 121 15.53 -3.68 7.65
CA GLN A 121 15.07 -3.21 6.36
C GLN A 121 14.06 -4.19 5.74
N MET A 122 12.97 -3.64 5.19
CA MET A 122 11.97 -4.40 4.43
C MET A 122 12.34 -4.40 2.95
N LEU A 123 12.07 -5.52 2.27
CA LEU A 123 12.22 -5.65 0.83
C LEU A 123 11.03 -4.98 0.14
N SER A 124 11.29 -3.93 -0.63
CA SER A 124 10.30 -3.28 -1.48
C SER A 124 10.18 -4.03 -2.80
N HIS A 125 8.98 -4.47 -3.19
CA HIS A 125 8.80 -5.22 -4.43
C HIS A 125 7.40 -5.05 -5.03
N ILE A 126 7.30 -5.36 -6.32
CA ILE A 126 6.02 -5.42 -7.03
C ILE A 126 5.11 -6.48 -6.36
N TYR A 127 3.90 -6.08 -5.99
CA TYR A 127 2.85 -7.05 -5.65
C TYR A 127 2.43 -7.80 -6.91
N GLY A 128 2.57 -9.14 -6.87
CA GLY A 128 2.28 -10.02 -7.99
C GLY A 128 0.79 -10.26 -8.26
N GLY A 129 -0.10 -9.80 -7.37
CA GLY A 129 -1.54 -9.89 -7.55
C GLY A 129 -2.17 -8.66 -8.21
N PRO A 130 -3.51 -8.67 -8.38
CA PRO A 130 -4.26 -7.54 -8.92
C PRO A 130 -4.10 -6.28 -8.06
N GLY A 131 -4.05 -5.12 -8.71
CA GLY A 131 -3.94 -3.82 -8.04
C GLY A 131 -2.77 -3.00 -8.55
N ASN A 132 -1.75 -3.65 -9.14
CA ASN A 132 -0.62 -2.97 -9.78
C ASN A 132 0.01 -1.96 -8.79
N LEU A 133 0.65 -2.45 -7.73
CA LEU A 133 1.25 -1.63 -6.65
C LEU A 133 2.53 -2.25 -6.09
N VAL A 134 3.24 -1.53 -5.23
CA VAL A 134 4.48 -1.98 -4.57
C VAL A 134 4.15 -2.20 -3.10
N ILE A 135 4.58 -3.32 -2.52
CA ILE A 135 4.49 -3.56 -1.08
C ILE A 135 5.88 -3.71 -0.49
N ASP A 136 5.98 -3.52 0.81
CA ASP A 136 7.20 -3.75 1.57
C ASP A 136 7.03 -5.05 2.39
N THR A 137 7.98 -5.98 2.30
CA THR A 137 7.94 -7.27 3.00
C THR A 137 9.13 -7.45 3.92
N CYS A 138 8.88 -7.84 5.17
CA CYS A 138 9.93 -8.29 6.07
C CYS A 138 10.02 -9.82 6.03
N GLU A 139 11.06 -10.34 5.37
CA GLU A 139 11.27 -11.79 5.24
C GLU A 139 11.52 -12.48 6.58
N ARG A 140 12.17 -11.79 7.53
CA ARG A 140 12.45 -12.33 8.88
C ARG A 140 11.18 -12.53 9.69
N CYS A 141 10.32 -11.50 9.75
CA CYS A 141 9.10 -11.53 10.55
C CYS A 141 7.91 -12.12 9.79
N ARG A 142 8.04 -12.34 8.48
CA ARG A 142 6.96 -12.80 7.59
C ARG A 142 5.73 -11.90 7.69
N VAL A 143 5.95 -10.60 7.55
CA VAL A 143 4.90 -9.56 7.53
C VAL A 143 5.05 -8.68 6.30
N ASN A 144 3.90 -8.26 5.76
CA ASN A 144 3.78 -7.33 4.65
C ASN A 144 3.26 -5.99 5.20
N TRP A 145 3.87 -4.90 4.79
CA TRP A 145 3.35 -3.55 4.98
C TRP A 145 2.69 -3.08 3.68
N LEU A 146 1.44 -2.60 3.81
CA LEU A 146 0.68 -1.98 2.74
C LEU A 146 0.45 -0.53 3.10
N ASP A 147 0.69 0.35 2.12
CA ASP A 147 0.48 1.77 2.29
C ASP A 147 -0.99 2.15 2.45
N PRO A 148 -1.25 3.39 2.92
CA PRO A 148 -2.59 3.95 2.97
C PRO A 148 -3.39 3.69 1.68
N GLY A 149 -4.48 2.93 1.80
CA GLY A 149 -5.40 2.62 0.70
C GLY A 149 -4.97 1.50 -0.25
N GLU A 150 -3.79 0.90 -0.08
CA GLU A 150 -3.33 -0.18 -0.97
C GLU A 150 -4.13 -1.48 -0.80
N LEU A 151 -4.51 -1.85 0.43
CA LEU A 151 -5.36 -3.02 0.65
C LEU A 151 -6.69 -2.89 -0.09
N ARG A 152 -7.31 -1.71 -0.03
CA ARG A 152 -8.52 -1.41 -0.79
C ARG A 152 -8.28 -1.43 -2.30
N ARG A 153 -7.15 -0.90 -2.76
CA ARG A 153 -6.80 -0.94 -4.18
C ARG A 153 -6.67 -2.37 -4.69
N ILE A 154 -6.06 -3.26 -3.91
CA ILE A 154 -6.02 -4.69 -4.21
C ILE A 154 -7.45 -5.23 -4.27
N ALA A 155 -8.27 -4.96 -3.24
CA ALA A 155 -9.63 -5.46 -3.14
C ALA A 155 -10.52 -5.07 -4.33
N ARG A 156 -10.42 -3.82 -4.80
CA ARG A 156 -11.20 -3.31 -5.94
C ARG A 156 -10.66 -3.73 -7.31
N ALA A 157 -9.42 -4.23 -7.38
CA ALA A 157 -8.78 -4.51 -8.66
C ALA A 157 -9.51 -5.62 -9.44
N PRO A 158 -9.54 -5.54 -10.79
CA PRO A 158 -10.11 -6.60 -11.61
C PRO A 158 -9.43 -7.95 -11.36
N GLN A 159 -10.20 -8.98 -11.07
CA GLN A 159 -9.78 -10.38 -11.07
C GLN A 159 -9.50 -10.84 -12.52
N GLY A 160 -8.26 -11.25 -12.82
CA GLY A 160 -7.80 -11.76 -14.11
C GLY A 160 -6.30 -11.53 -14.27
N ARG A 161 -5.55 -12.47 -14.87
CA ARG A 161 -4.12 -12.26 -15.17
C ARG A 161 -3.99 -11.05 -16.09
N VAL A 162 -3.51 -9.91 -15.58
CA VAL A 162 -2.97 -8.87 -16.44
C VAL A 162 -1.64 -9.41 -16.94
N TRP A 163 -1.58 -9.76 -18.22
CA TRP A 163 -0.30 -9.94 -18.88
C TRP A 163 0.42 -8.59 -18.87
N ILE A 164 1.46 -8.46 -18.05
CA ILE A 164 2.40 -7.34 -18.11
C ILE A 164 3.56 -7.85 -18.97
N PRO A 165 3.67 -7.46 -20.25
CA PRO A 165 4.84 -7.83 -21.03
C PRO A 165 6.11 -7.30 -20.35
N PRO A 166 7.22 -8.06 -20.35
CA PRO A 166 8.48 -7.57 -19.83
C PRO A 166 8.84 -6.26 -20.55
N PRO A 167 9.51 -5.30 -19.86
CA PRO A 167 10.04 -4.13 -20.54
C PRO A 167 10.93 -4.60 -21.71
N PRO A 168 10.90 -3.90 -22.87
CA PRO A 168 11.77 -4.26 -23.98
C PRO A 168 13.21 -4.31 -23.46
N LEU A 169 13.90 -5.41 -23.75
CA LEU A 169 15.32 -5.51 -23.47
C LEU A 169 15.99 -4.31 -24.16
N ARG A 170 16.71 -3.49 -23.38
CA ARG A 170 17.61 -2.50 -23.98
C ARG A 170 18.58 -3.27 -24.86
N THR A 171 18.48 -3.09 -26.16
CA THR A 171 19.55 -3.49 -27.07
C THR A 171 20.80 -2.72 -26.64
N PRO A 172 21.97 -3.37 -26.52
CA PRO A 172 23.23 -2.64 -26.41
C PRO A 172 23.30 -1.63 -27.55
N ASP A 173 23.72 -0.40 -27.24
CA ASP A 173 23.96 0.63 -28.25
C ASP A 173 25.05 0.09 -29.20
N PRO A 174 24.89 0.15 -30.54
CA PRO A 174 25.86 -0.39 -31.49
C PRO A 174 27.08 0.54 -31.64
N GLY A 175 27.66 0.97 -30.52
CA GLY A 175 28.78 1.90 -30.47
C GLY A 175 29.80 1.64 -29.35
N ASP A 176 29.73 0.49 -28.67
CA ASP A 176 30.70 0.08 -27.66
C ASP A 176 31.54 -1.12 -28.15
N GLU A 177 31.93 -1.09 -29.43
CA GLU A 177 33.11 -1.83 -29.90
C GLU A 177 34.32 -0.95 -29.62
N SER A 178 34.89 -1.08 -28.42
CA SER A 178 36.25 -0.63 -28.15
C SER A 178 37.19 -1.41 -29.06
N GLU A 179 37.79 -0.70 -30.01
CA GLU A 179 39.01 -1.11 -30.69
C GLU A 179 40.07 -1.40 -29.63
N ASP A 180 40.35 -2.67 -29.38
CA ASP A 180 41.59 -3.10 -28.74
C ASP A 180 42.31 -4.04 -29.72
N GLU A 181 43.31 -3.43 -30.36
CA GLU A 181 44.41 -4.06 -31.08
C GLU A 181 45.07 -5.18 -30.24
N ASP A 182 45.35 -6.34 -30.84
CA ASP A 182 46.67 -6.98 -30.70
C ASP A 182 46.91 -8.04 -31.81
N SER A 183 48.09 -7.90 -32.44
CA SER A 183 48.87 -8.85 -33.25
C SER A 183 48.59 -9.00 -34.75
#